data_AF-A0A2P5DYK4-F1
#
_entry.id   AF-A0A2P5DYK4-F1
#
_cell.length_a   1.000
_cell.length_b   1.000
_cell.length_c   1.000
_cell.angle_alpha   90.00
_cell.angle_beta   90.00
_cell.angle_gamma   90.00
#
_symmetry.space_group_name_H-M   'P 1'
#
loop_
_entity.id
_entity.type
_entity.pdbx_description
1 polymer ?
#
loop_
_entity_poly.entity_id
_entity_poly.type
_entity_poly.pdbx_seq_one_letter_code
_entity_poly.pdbx_strand_id
1 'polypeptide(L)'
;MGGKRDMAFVKANPYKYVPFNQWNILYDHFGSQEFEGSSSIINQMKAKGNLETREVMSPIDYFESRHLKSSGWRNEYTQEKHVEMVTSRAEALTQTQSEHGDSASSTESVVGPEQVDEFQIMSKALGTRSKWQKGLGALPRLKSIGG
;
A
#
# COMPACT_ATOMS: atom_id res chain seq x y z
N MET A 1 40.84 -10.75 24.29
CA MET A 1 40.98 -9.28 24.17
C MET A 1 39.70 -8.71 23.58
N GLY A 2 38.82 -8.17 24.44
CA GLY A 2 37.55 -7.56 24.02
C GLY A 2 37.72 -6.06 23.83
N GLY A 3 37.75 -5.61 22.58
CA GLY A 3 37.84 -4.20 22.24
C GLY A 3 36.52 -3.48 22.54
N LYS A 4 36.54 -2.57 23.53
CA LYS A 4 35.50 -1.54 23.68
C LYS A 4 35.52 -0.69 22.42
N ARG A 5 34.53 -0.89 21.55
CA ARG A 5 34.28 0.01 20.42
C ARG A 5 33.70 1.30 20.98
N ASP A 6 34.25 2.41 20.49
CA ASP A 6 33.88 3.75 20.92
C ASP A 6 32.38 3.99 20.72
N MET A 7 31.70 4.41 21.76
CA MET A 7 30.24 4.59 21.76
C MET A 7 29.82 5.68 20.76
N ALA A 8 30.71 6.63 20.48
CA ALA A 8 30.55 7.64 19.44
C ALA A 8 30.48 7.02 18.03
N PHE A 9 31.24 5.97 17.75
CA PHE A 9 31.27 5.31 16.44
C PHE A 9 29.99 4.50 16.19
N VAL A 10 29.45 3.85 17.23
CA VAL A 10 28.16 3.12 17.16
C VAL A 10 27.00 4.10 16.92
N LYS A 11 27.04 5.28 17.53
CA LYS A 11 26.02 6.33 17.34
C LYS A 11 26.03 6.92 15.92
N ALA A 12 27.20 6.98 15.26
CA ALA A 12 27.33 7.54 13.91
C ALA A 12 26.92 6.56 12.79
N ASN A 13 26.93 5.24 13.03
CA ASN A 13 26.57 4.22 12.04
C ASN A 13 25.84 3.03 12.69
N PRO A 14 24.61 3.21 13.19
CA PRO A 14 23.89 2.20 13.97
C PRO A 14 23.54 0.93 13.17
N TYR A 15 23.62 0.96 11.84
CA TYR A 15 23.15 -0.13 10.97
C TYR A 15 24.26 -0.94 10.30
N LYS A 16 25.53 -0.54 10.40
CA LYS A 16 26.62 -1.16 9.63
C LYS A 16 26.92 -2.63 9.99
N TYR A 17 26.41 -3.11 11.12
CA TYR A 17 26.71 -4.45 11.64
C TYR A 17 25.46 -5.25 12.04
N VAL A 18 24.27 -4.82 11.62
CA VAL A 18 23.03 -5.54 11.95
C VAL A 18 22.90 -6.73 10.98
N PRO A 19 23.01 -7.98 11.46
CA PRO A 19 22.89 -9.15 10.61
C PRO A 19 21.49 -9.21 9.99
N PHE A 20 21.36 -9.72 8.76
CA PHE A 20 20.10 -9.69 7.99
C PHE A 20 18.90 -10.30 8.75
N ASN A 21 19.12 -11.32 9.58
CA ASN A 21 18.06 -11.93 10.40
C ASN A 21 17.59 -11.08 11.59
N GLN A 22 18.31 -10.01 11.95
CA GLN A 22 17.93 -9.02 12.98
C GLN A 22 17.27 -7.77 12.40
N TRP A 23 17.17 -7.65 11.07
CA TRP A 23 16.49 -6.52 10.42
C TRP A 23 14.98 -6.47 10.72
N ASN A 24 14.35 -7.60 11.01
CA ASN A 24 12.94 -7.66 11.41
C ASN A 24 12.68 -6.89 12.71
N ILE A 25 13.63 -6.89 13.64
CA ILE A 25 13.52 -6.18 14.94
C ILE A 25 13.56 -4.67 14.72
N LEU A 26 14.40 -4.19 13.80
CA LEU A 26 14.42 -2.78 13.40
C LEU A 26 13.15 -2.38 12.66
N TYR A 27 12.59 -3.29 11.85
CA TYR A 27 11.34 -3.05 11.12
C TYR A 27 10.15 -2.87 12.07
N ASP A 28 10.07 -3.65 13.14
CA ASP A 28 9.03 -3.50 14.18
C ASP A 28 9.23 -2.23 15.02
N HIS A 29 10.48 -1.88 15.32
CA HIS A 29 10.81 -0.68 16.09
C HIS A 29 10.55 0.62 15.30
N PHE A 30 10.93 0.70 14.02
CA PHE A 30 10.64 1.86 13.16
C PHE A 30 9.20 1.89 12.67
N GLY A 31 8.53 0.73 12.58
CA GLY A 31 7.09 0.65 12.30
C GLY A 31 6.22 1.26 13.41
N SER A 32 6.76 1.40 14.62
CA SER A 32 6.04 1.92 15.79
C SER A 32 6.30 3.41 16.08
N GLN A 33 7.44 3.98 15.66
CA GLN A 33 7.87 5.32 16.08
C GLN A 33 7.43 6.48 15.15
N GLU A 34 7.02 6.21 13.90
CA GLU A 34 6.42 7.22 13.01
C GLU A 34 4.88 7.19 13.00
N PHE A 35 4.27 6.50 13.96
CA PHE A 35 2.86 6.09 13.89
C PHE A 35 1.88 7.04 14.58
N GLU A 36 2.29 8.29 14.79
CA GLU A 36 1.40 9.38 15.27
C GLU A 36 1.00 10.32 14.11
N GLY A 37 1.57 10.10 12.91
CA GLY A 37 1.20 10.77 11.64
C GLY A 37 0.65 9.82 10.56
N SER A 38 0.46 8.54 10.87
CA SER A 38 -0.06 7.50 9.98
C SER A 38 -1.57 7.64 9.78
N SER A 39 -1.98 8.70 9.07
CA SER A 39 -3.27 8.66 8.40
C SER A 39 -3.33 7.37 7.59
N SER A 40 -4.35 6.53 7.87
CA SER A 40 -4.68 5.38 7.04
C SER A 40 -4.55 5.78 5.58
N ILE A 41 -4.04 4.89 4.75
CA ILE A 41 -3.95 5.09 3.30
C ILE A 41 -5.26 5.68 2.74
N ILE A 42 -6.40 5.22 3.25
CA ILE A 42 -7.74 5.73 2.91
C ILE A 42 -7.90 7.22 3.26
N ASN A 43 -7.41 7.65 4.42
CA ASN A 43 -7.42 9.06 4.82
C ASN A 43 -6.48 9.91 3.96
N GLN A 44 -5.33 9.38 3.55
CA GLN A 44 -4.42 10.07 2.63
C GLN A 44 -5.05 10.21 1.24
N MET A 45 -5.73 9.18 0.76
CA MET A 45 -6.49 9.21 -0.50
C MET A 45 -7.63 10.23 -0.43
N LYS A 46 -8.36 10.31 0.69
CA LYS A 46 -9.39 11.33 0.91
C LYS A 46 -8.83 12.75 1.00
N ALA A 47 -7.67 12.93 1.62
CA ALA A 47 -7.03 14.24 1.74
C ALA A 47 -6.44 14.73 0.41
N LYS A 48 -6.05 13.80 -0.47
CA LYS A 48 -5.45 14.11 -1.77
C LYS A 48 -6.47 14.16 -2.92
N GLY A 49 -7.63 13.52 -2.74
CA GLY A 49 -8.77 13.65 -3.65
C GLY A 49 -9.31 15.07 -3.67
N ASN A 50 -9.96 15.44 -4.76
CA ASN A 50 -10.52 16.78 -4.91
C ASN A 50 -11.68 16.95 -3.91
N LEU A 51 -11.52 17.85 -2.93
CA LEU A 51 -12.52 18.12 -1.89
C LEU A 51 -13.87 18.55 -2.49
N GLU A 52 -13.86 19.14 -3.69
CA GLU A 52 -15.08 19.55 -4.41
C GLU A 52 -15.85 18.36 -5.02
N THR A 53 -15.16 17.34 -5.51
CA THR A 53 -15.81 16.22 -6.22
C THR A 53 -16.29 15.13 -5.27
N ARG A 54 -15.85 15.13 -4.00
CA ARG A 54 -16.15 14.13 -2.95
C ARG A 54 -15.82 12.67 -3.33
N GLU A 55 -15.23 12.48 -4.50
CA GLU A 55 -14.84 11.20 -5.05
C GLU A 55 -13.47 10.84 -4.49
N VAL A 56 -13.39 9.67 -3.86
CA VAL A 56 -12.12 9.17 -3.34
C VAL A 56 -11.31 8.71 -4.54
N MET A 57 -10.08 9.21 -4.65
CA MET A 57 -9.17 8.81 -5.72
C MET A 57 -9.03 7.28 -5.76
N SER A 58 -8.94 6.69 -6.95
CA SER A 58 -8.72 5.26 -7.09
C SER A 58 -7.43 4.84 -6.35
N PRO A 59 -7.40 3.67 -5.68
CA PRO A 59 -6.17 3.10 -5.14
C PRO A 59 -5.00 3.04 -6.15
N ILE A 60 -5.29 2.67 -7.40
CA ILE A 60 -4.29 2.54 -8.47
C ILE A 60 -3.78 3.92 -8.89
N ASP A 61 -4.68 4.89 -9.07
CA ASP A 61 -4.32 6.28 -9.38
C ASP A 61 -3.52 6.92 -8.22
N TYR A 62 -3.86 6.56 -6.98
CA TYR A 62 -3.09 6.94 -5.80
C TYR A 62 -1.67 6.38 -5.83
N PHE A 63 -1.52 5.11 -6.18
CA PHE A 63 -0.21 4.50 -6.35
C PHE A 63 0.62 5.23 -7.41
N GLU A 64 0.05 5.51 -8.58
CA GLU A 64 0.71 6.28 -9.63
C GLU A 64 1.14 7.67 -9.12
N SER A 65 0.23 8.41 -8.50
CA SER A 65 0.50 9.76 -7.97
C SER A 65 1.59 9.82 -6.89
N ARG A 66 1.94 8.68 -6.27
CA ARG A 66 2.98 8.58 -5.23
C ARG A 66 4.32 8.13 -5.80
N HIS A 67 4.33 7.42 -6.91
CA HIS A 67 5.52 6.77 -7.46
C HIS A 67 5.96 7.33 -8.81
N LEU A 68 5.06 7.97 -9.55
CA LEU A 68 5.34 8.71 -10.77
C LEU A 68 5.82 10.12 -10.42
N LYS A 69 6.98 10.49 -10.96
CA LYS A 69 7.54 11.85 -10.87
C LYS A 69 7.59 12.48 -12.26
N SER A 70 7.96 13.76 -12.32
CA SER A 70 8.25 14.43 -13.60
C SER A 70 9.33 13.73 -14.42
N SER A 71 10.25 12.99 -13.78
CA SER A 71 11.28 12.18 -14.42
C SER A 71 10.84 10.75 -14.77
N GLY A 72 9.55 10.41 -14.61
CA GLY A 72 9.03 9.05 -14.75
C GLY A 72 8.97 8.26 -13.44
N TRP A 73 8.90 6.93 -13.55
CA TRP A 73 8.77 6.02 -12.40
C TRP A 73 10.02 6.05 -11.50
N ARG A 74 9.80 5.91 -10.19
CA ARG A 74 10.90 5.91 -9.21
C ARG A 74 11.89 4.77 -9.42
N ASN A 75 11.42 3.60 -9.84
CA ASN A 75 12.22 2.42 -10.18
C ASN A 75 11.41 1.45 -11.06
N GLU A 76 12.11 0.49 -11.69
CA GLU A 76 11.52 -0.55 -12.55
C GLU A 76 10.45 -1.35 -11.82
N TYR A 77 10.71 -1.75 -10.57
CA TYR A 77 9.74 -2.48 -9.74
C TYR A 77 8.40 -1.73 -9.61
N THR A 78 8.41 -0.42 -9.35
CA THR A 78 7.16 0.36 -9.24
C THR A 78 6.41 0.47 -10.57
N GLN A 79 7.14 0.52 -11.67
CA GLN A 79 6.55 0.53 -13.01
C GLN A 79 5.91 -0.82 -13.32
N GLU A 80 6.62 -1.92 -13.11
CA GLU A 80 6.11 -3.29 -13.30
C GLU A 80 4.85 -3.54 -12.46
N LYS A 81 4.87 -3.12 -11.19
CA LYS A 81 3.69 -3.25 -10.31
C LYS A 81 2.51 -2.43 -10.77
N HIS A 82 2.73 -1.23 -11.30
CA HIS A 82 1.64 -0.45 -11.89
C HIS A 82 1.05 -1.15 -13.12
N VAL A 83 1.89 -1.66 -14.02
CA VAL A 83 1.43 -2.41 -15.19
C VAL A 83 0.61 -3.63 -14.76
N GLU A 84 1.11 -4.41 -13.80
CA GLU A 84 0.40 -5.56 -13.23
C GLU A 84 -0.99 -5.16 -12.69
N MET A 85 -1.08 -4.07 -11.93
CA MET A 85 -2.35 -3.57 -11.38
C MET A 85 -3.33 -3.12 -12.47
N VAL A 86 -2.87 -2.37 -13.47
CA VAL A 86 -3.70 -1.91 -14.59
C VAL A 86 -4.20 -3.08 -15.43
N THR A 87 -3.33 -4.06 -15.69
CA THR A 87 -3.70 -5.29 -16.41
C THR A 87 -4.75 -6.09 -15.63
N SER A 88 -4.53 -6.34 -14.34
CA SER A 88 -5.52 -7.05 -13.50
C SER A 88 -6.85 -6.30 -13.40
N ARG A 89 -6.85 -4.96 -13.41
CA ARG A 89 -8.09 -4.16 -13.48
C ARG A 89 -8.82 -4.39 -14.80
N ALA A 90 -8.11 -4.35 -15.92
CA ALA A 90 -8.70 -4.60 -17.24
C ALA A 90 -9.26 -6.02 -17.37
N GLU A 91 -8.54 -7.02 -16.85
CA GLU A 91 -8.99 -8.41 -16.79
C GLU A 91 -10.26 -8.55 -15.93
N ALA A 92 -10.30 -7.96 -14.74
CA ALA A 92 -11.46 -8.00 -13.86
C ALA A 92 -12.70 -7.36 -14.52
N LEU A 93 -12.53 -6.22 -15.21
CA LEU A 93 -13.61 -5.58 -15.96
C LEU A 93 -14.13 -6.45 -17.11
N THR A 94 -13.22 -7.15 -17.80
CA THR A 94 -13.57 -8.02 -18.93
C THR A 94 -14.31 -9.28 -18.45
N GLN A 95 -13.89 -9.86 -17.32
CA GLN A 95 -14.55 -11.03 -16.73
C GLN A 95 -16.03 -10.73 -16.40
N THR A 96 -16.29 -9.61 -15.72
CA THR A 96 -17.65 -9.19 -15.36
C THR A 96 -18.55 -8.99 -16.59
N GLN A 97 -18.01 -8.49 -17.70
CA GLN A 97 -18.80 -8.32 -18.93
C GLN A 97 -19.11 -9.65 -19.63
N SER A 98 -18.20 -10.63 -19.56
CA SER A 98 -18.38 -11.94 -20.21
C SER A 98 -19.42 -12.82 -19.50
N GLU A 99 -19.53 -12.70 -18.18
CA GLU A 99 -20.47 -13.49 -17.36
C GLU A 99 -21.93 -13.04 -17.56
N HIS A 100 -22.14 -11.85 -18.13
CA HIS A 100 -23.47 -11.30 -18.45
C HIS A 100 -23.98 -11.69 -19.86
N GLY A 101 -23.24 -12.52 -20.60
CA GLY A 101 -23.43 -12.73 -22.03
C GLY A 101 -24.47 -13.76 -22.48
N ASP A 102 -25.10 -14.55 -21.60
CA ASP A 102 -25.90 -15.71 -22.06
C ASP A 102 -27.23 -15.96 -21.31
N SER A 103 -27.75 -14.98 -20.57
CA SER A 103 -29.09 -15.10 -19.98
C SER A 103 -30.10 -14.23 -20.74
N ALA A 104 -30.76 -14.84 -21.71
CA ALA A 104 -31.91 -14.25 -22.39
C ALA A 104 -32.99 -13.84 -21.37
N SER A 105 -33.45 -12.60 -21.47
CA SER A 105 -34.54 -11.99 -20.69
C SER A 105 -34.23 -11.71 -19.21
N SER A 106 -33.79 -10.48 -18.91
CA SER A 106 -34.25 -9.83 -17.68
C SER A 106 -34.20 -8.30 -17.79
N THR A 107 -35.40 -7.73 -17.68
CA THR A 107 -35.75 -6.36 -17.27
C THR A 107 -34.61 -5.53 -16.65
N GLU A 108 -34.31 -4.41 -17.31
CA GLU A 108 -33.75 -3.15 -16.78
C GLU A 108 -33.09 -3.24 -15.39
N SER A 109 -31.92 -3.88 -15.31
CA SER A 109 -31.10 -3.84 -14.11
C SER A 109 -30.36 -2.50 -14.07
N VAL A 110 -30.91 -1.53 -13.31
CA VAL A 110 -30.26 -0.27 -12.92
C VAL A 110 -29.19 -0.55 -11.85
N VAL A 111 -28.35 -1.56 -12.08
CA VAL A 111 -27.18 -1.84 -11.25
C VAL A 111 -25.99 -1.43 -12.08
N GLY A 112 -25.39 -0.31 -11.70
CA GLY A 112 -24.21 0.24 -12.36
C GLY A 112 -23.06 -0.77 -12.43
N PRO A 113 -22.03 -0.51 -13.26
CA PRO A 113 -20.90 -1.42 -13.43
C PRO A 113 -20.37 -1.86 -12.07
N GLU A 114 -20.19 -3.17 -11.92
CA GLU A 114 -19.69 -3.78 -10.69
C GLU A 114 -18.36 -3.11 -10.33
N GLN A 115 -18.31 -2.52 -9.13
CA GLN A 115 -17.12 -1.81 -8.68
C GLN A 115 -16.01 -2.83 -8.48
N VAL A 116 -15.01 -2.79 -9.34
CA VAL A 116 -13.81 -3.61 -9.23
C VAL A 116 -13.13 -3.32 -7.90
N ASP A 117 -12.84 -4.36 -7.12
CA ASP A 117 -12.11 -4.24 -5.86
C ASP A 117 -10.62 -3.98 -6.13
N GLU A 118 -10.31 -2.71 -6.39
CA GLU A 118 -8.95 -2.25 -6.67
C GLU A 118 -8.02 -2.45 -5.47
N PHE A 119 -8.53 -2.49 -4.22
CA PHE A 119 -7.71 -2.79 -3.05
C PHE A 119 -7.22 -4.24 -3.07
N GLN A 120 -8.05 -5.18 -3.53
CA GLN A 120 -7.65 -6.56 -3.70
C GLN A 120 -6.63 -6.70 -4.85
N ILE A 121 -6.83 -5.99 -5.96
CA ILE A 121 -5.87 -5.96 -7.07
C ILE A 121 -4.50 -5.47 -6.59
N MET A 122 -4.46 -4.33 -5.89
CA MET A 122 -3.23 -3.80 -5.32
C MET A 122 -2.58 -4.76 -4.34
N SER A 123 -3.37 -5.43 -3.49
CA SER A 123 -2.84 -6.38 -2.50
C SER A 123 -2.21 -7.59 -3.16
N LYS A 124 -2.80 -8.10 -4.25
CA LYS A 124 -2.23 -9.20 -5.06
C LYS A 124 -0.93 -8.77 -5.74
N ALA A 125 -0.93 -7.62 -6.40
CA ALA A 125 0.24 -7.13 -7.13
C ALA A 125 1.41 -6.79 -6.21
N LEU A 126 1.17 -6.04 -5.13
CA LEU A 126 2.25 -5.59 -4.22
C LEU A 126 2.75 -6.69 -3.27
N GLY A 127 1.93 -7.73 -3.06
CA GLY A 127 2.25 -8.86 -2.21
C GLY A 127 2.17 -8.57 -0.70
N THR A 128 2.22 -9.65 0.07
CA THR A 128 1.93 -9.67 1.52
C THR A 128 2.91 -8.90 2.40
N ARG A 129 4.10 -8.58 1.87
CA ARG A 129 5.12 -7.82 2.60
C ARG A 129 5.05 -6.31 2.36
N SER A 130 4.14 -5.86 1.49
CA SER A 130 4.02 -4.45 1.14
C SER A 130 3.61 -3.61 2.34
N LYS A 131 4.17 -2.39 2.43
CA LYS A 131 3.72 -1.39 3.42
C LYS A 131 2.24 -1.04 3.24
N TRP A 132 1.73 -1.15 2.01
CA TRP A 132 0.33 -0.99 1.68
C TRP A 132 -0.57 -1.91 2.51
N GLN A 133 -0.29 -3.22 2.45
CA GLN A 133 -1.09 -4.20 3.17
C GLN A 133 -0.98 -4.07 4.69
N LYS A 134 0.20 -3.66 5.20
CA LYS A 134 0.39 -3.33 6.63
C LYS A 134 -0.41 -2.11 7.07
N GLY A 135 -0.66 -1.15 6.18
CA GLY A 135 -1.44 0.07 6.46
C GLY A 135 -2.96 -0.09 6.37
N LEU A 136 -3.46 -1.23 5.87
CA LEU A 136 -4.88 -1.55 5.82
C LEU A 136 -5.41 -2.19 7.11
N GLY A 137 -4.52 -2.65 8.00
CA GLY A 137 -4.90 -3.28 9.27
C GLY A 137 -5.29 -2.27 10.35
N ALA A 138 -6.02 -2.75 11.36
CA ALA A 138 -6.25 -1.98 12.58
C ALA A 138 -4.90 -1.64 13.23
N LEU A 139 -4.71 -0.37 13.58
CA LEU A 139 -3.54 0.08 14.34
C LEU A 139 -3.38 -0.83 15.57
N PRO A 140 -2.20 -1.43 15.83
CA PRO A 140 -1.98 -2.15 17.08
C PRO A 140 -2.24 -1.16 18.22
N ARG A 141 -3.32 -1.41 18.98
CA ARG A 141 -3.68 -0.57 20.12
C ARG A 141 -2.52 -0.66 21.11
N LEU A 142 -1.79 0.45 21.29
CA LEU A 142 -0.80 0.56 22.35
C LEU A 142 -1.50 0.23 23.67
N LYS A 143 -1.09 -0.87 24.29
CA LYS A 143 -1.53 -1.19 25.65
C LYS A 143 -0.88 -0.14 26.55
N SER A 144 -1.70 0.68 27.20
CA SER A 144 -1.27 1.55 28.29
C SER A 144 -0.59 0.69 29.35
N ILE A 145 0.73 0.81 29.49
CA ILE A 145 1.45 0.29 30.65
C ILE A 145 1.12 1.26 31.78
N GLY A 146 0.18 0.84 32.64
CA GLY A 146 -0.19 1.59 33.85
C GLY A 146 1.01 1.69 34.79
N GLY A 147 1.19 2.89 35.34
CA GLY A 147 2.11 3.16 36.45
C GLY A 147 1.56 2.72 37.79
#